data_AF-A0A7V7K0I1-F1
#
_entry.id   AF-A0A7V7K0I1-F1
#
_cell.length_a   1.000
_cell.length_b   1.000
_cell.length_c   1.000
_cell.angle_alpha   90.00
_cell.angle_beta   90.00
_cell.angle_gamma   90.00
#
_symmetry.space_group_name_H-M   'P 1'
#
loop_
_entity.id
_entity.type
_entity.pdbx_description
1 polymer ?
#
loop_
_entity_poly.entity_id
_entity_poly.type
_entity_poly.pdbx_seq_one_letter_code
_entity_poly.pdbx_strand_id
1 'polypeptide(L)'
;MKASRPRSSRSQTDKQAGVTLFELLVAVLLLAMVSTMIYSVLKAGIDFNGKGEDKLQRLAQEQGLVGLLRRQVRGAIYDQQQRRPMISAGPDTLRLVTNQSLLAGESNTVLAVYRYNEADSALYYLEKKDFYNSDYDEDFQPNVEEMTRLLTTSFPLALGYEQESGQVTLEYNERQYLFAPKARPVAANIILSRLVQP
;
A
#
# COMPACT_ATOMS: atom_id res chain seq x y z
N MET A 1 37.58 -62.12 73.69
CA MET A 1 36.43 -62.72 72.96
C MET A 1 35.29 -61.72 72.91
N LYS A 2 34.54 -61.74 71.78
CA LYS A 2 33.37 -60.93 71.38
C LYS A 2 33.67 -59.53 70.83
N ALA A 3 33.11 -59.12 69.70
CA ALA A 3 32.66 -59.80 68.48
C ALA A 3 32.36 -58.64 67.52
N SER A 4 32.96 -58.68 66.34
CA SER A 4 32.71 -57.77 65.24
C SER A 4 31.23 -57.83 64.85
N ARG A 5 30.55 -56.69 64.75
CA ARG A 5 29.22 -56.61 64.13
C ARG A 5 29.29 -55.87 62.79
N PRO A 6 28.53 -56.29 61.78
CA PRO A 6 28.79 -55.95 60.39
C PRO A 6 28.05 -54.69 59.94
N ARG A 7 28.65 -53.99 58.98
CA ARG A 7 28.03 -52.96 58.14
C ARG A 7 26.84 -53.56 57.40
N SER A 8 25.63 -53.03 57.62
CA SER A 8 24.51 -53.30 56.72
C SER A 8 24.54 -52.30 55.56
N SER A 9 25.05 -52.76 54.42
CA SER A 9 24.79 -52.18 53.11
C SER A 9 23.31 -52.39 52.79
N ARG A 10 22.50 -51.34 52.98
CA ARG A 10 21.13 -51.31 52.47
C ARG A 10 21.21 -51.16 50.95
N SER A 11 20.98 -52.25 50.23
CA SER A 11 20.75 -52.22 48.79
C SER A 11 19.52 -51.36 48.53
N GLN A 12 19.69 -50.25 47.82
CA GLN A 12 18.59 -49.65 47.07
C GLN A 12 18.21 -50.65 45.99
N THR A 13 17.17 -51.43 46.24
CA THR A 13 16.47 -52.15 45.19
C THR A 13 15.73 -51.10 44.37
N ASP A 14 16.33 -50.73 43.23
CA ASP A 14 15.66 -49.99 42.17
C ASP A 14 14.38 -50.74 41.80
N LYS A 15 13.24 -50.20 42.22
CA LYS A 15 11.93 -50.63 41.74
C LYS A 15 11.83 -50.19 40.27
N GLN A 16 12.32 -51.03 39.37
CA GLN A 16 12.00 -50.93 37.94
C GLN A 16 10.49 -51.23 37.79
N ALA A 17 9.68 -50.18 37.86
CA ALA A 17 8.27 -50.25 37.49
C ALA A 17 8.19 -50.49 35.97
N GLY A 18 7.75 -51.68 35.56
CA GLY A 18 7.56 -52.00 34.15
C GLY A 18 6.45 -51.14 33.57
N VAL A 19 6.76 -50.37 32.53
CA VAL A 19 5.77 -49.58 31.78
C VAL A 19 4.77 -50.55 31.16
N THR A 20 3.50 -50.38 31.48
CA THR A 20 2.45 -51.23 30.92
C THR A 20 2.16 -50.83 29.47
N LEU A 21 1.82 -51.78 28.61
CA LEU A 21 1.50 -51.51 27.20
C LEU A 21 0.35 -50.50 27.06
N PHE A 22 -0.54 -50.45 28.05
CA PHE A 22 -1.61 -49.47 28.17
C PHE A 22 -1.08 -48.05 28.41
N GLU A 23 -0.12 -47.85 29.31
CA GLU A 23 0.51 -46.54 29.54
C GLU A 23 1.20 -46.02 28.28
N LEU A 24 1.83 -46.91 27.51
CA LEU A 24 2.46 -46.54 26.25
C LEU A 24 1.42 -46.10 25.20
N LEU A 25 0.29 -46.80 25.12
CA LEU A 25 -0.81 -46.41 24.23
C LEU A 25 -1.43 -45.07 24.63
N VAL A 26 -1.66 -44.84 25.92
CA VAL A 26 -2.14 -43.56 26.44
C VAL A 26 -1.14 -42.43 26.15
N ALA A 27 0.16 -42.67 26.34
CA ALA A 27 1.20 -41.70 26.04
C ALA A 27 1.22 -41.32 24.56
N VAL A 28 1.08 -42.30 23.65
CA VAL A 28 1.01 -42.05 22.21
C VAL A 28 -0.26 -41.27 21.84
N LEU A 29 -1.40 -41.59 22.45
CA LEU A 29 -2.66 -40.87 22.19
C LEU A 29 -2.59 -39.42 22.67
N LEU A 30 -2.03 -39.18 23.86
CA LEU A 30 -1.79 -37.83 24.37
C LEU A 30 -0.82 -37.05 23.47
N LEU A 31 0.26 -37.70 23.02
CA LEU A 31 1.22 -37.09 22.10
C LEU A 31 0.56 -36.71 20.77
N ALA A 32 -0.31 -37.58 20.23
CA ALA A 32 -1.06 -37.30 19.01
C ALA A 32 -2.00 -36.11 19.19
N MET A 33 -2.74 -36.03 20.31
CA MET A 33 -3.62 -34.89 20.62
C MET A 33 -2.83 -33.58 20.76
N VAL A 34 -1.71 -33.61 21.48
CA VAL A 34 -0.84 -32.42 21.63
C VAL A 34 -0.29 -31.98 20.27
N SER A 35 0.12 -32.95 19.43
CA SER A 35 0.64 -32.64 18.09
C SER A 35 -0.42 -32.01 17.18
N THR A 36 -1.66 -32.48 17.21
CA THR A 36 -2.75 -31.89 16.40
C THR A 36 -3.13 -30.50 16.90
N MET A 37 -3.12 -30.27 18.22
CA MET A 37 -3.32 -28.93 18.78
C MET A 37 -2.24 -27.95 18.34
N ILE A 38 -0.96 -28.36 18.42
CA ILE A 38 0.17 -27.54 17.96
C ILE A 38 0.04 -27.22 16.47
N TYR A 39 -0.28 -28.22 15.65
CA TYR A 39 -0.49 -28.02 14.21
C TYR A 39 -1.63 -27.03 13.91
N SER A 40 -2.75 -27.13 14.65
CA SER A 40 -3.88 -26.23 14.50
C SER A 40 -3.50 -24.76 14.80
N VAL A 41 -2.79 -24.53 15.91
CA VAL A 41 -2.32 -23.19 16.29
C VAL A 41 -1.33 -22.64 15.27
N LEU A 42 -0.37 -23.46 14.81
CA LEU A 42 0.59 -23.04 13.80
C LEU A 42 -0.09 -22.66 12.48
N LYS A 43 -1.04 -23.48 12.01
CA LYS A 43 -1.79 -23.20 10.79
C LYS A 43 -2.58 -21.90 10.91
N ALA A 44 -3.29 -21.71 12.02
CA ALA A 44 -4.00 -20.46 12.28
C ALA A 44 -3.05 -19.26 12.28
N GLY A 45 -1.87 -19.38 12.92
CA GLY A 45 -0.85 -18.34 12.93
C GLY A 45 -0.35 -17.96 11.54
N ILE A 46 -0.09 -18.94 10.68
CA ILE A 46 0.33 -18.72 9.29
C ILE A 46 -0.76 -18.00 8.49
N ASP A 47 -2.01 -18.48 8.59
CA ASP A 47 -3.15 -17.87 7.87
C ASP A 47 -3.40 -16.42 8.32
N PHE A 48 -3.24 -16.13 9.63
CA PHE A 48 -3.34 -14.77 10.16
C PHE A 48 -2.18 -13.89 9.68
N ASN A 49 -0.96 -14.42 9.62
CA ASN A 49 0.19 -13.67 9.12
C ASN A 49 0.00 -13.31 7.63
N GLY A 50 -0.40 -14.27 6.80
CA GLY A 50 -0.67 -14.01 5.38
C GLY A 50 -1.76 -12.96 5.16
N LYS A 51 -2.87 -13.02 5.91
CA LYS A 51 -3.92 -11.99 5.86
C LYS A 51 -3.42 -10.61 6.31
N GLY A 52 -2.50 -10.58 7.28
CA GLY A 52 -1.85 -9.36 7.75
C GLY A 52 -0.96 -8.74 6.68
N GLU A 53 -0.12 -9.55 6.04
CA GLU A 53 0.76 -9.14 4.95
C GLU A 53 -0.01 -8.56 3.77
N ASP A 54 -1.07 -9.24 3.31
CA ASP A 54 -1.94 -8.77 2.22
C ASP A 54 -2.55 -7.39 2.54
N LYS A 55 -3.01 -7.21 3.79
CA LYS A 55 -3.58 -5.94 4.24
C LYS A 55 -2.53 -4.83 4.27
N LEU A 56 -1.32 -5.13 4.76
CA LEU A 56 -0.21 -4.17 4.79
C LEU A 56 0.23 -3.79 3.39
N GLN A 57 0.32 -4.74 2.47
CA GLN A 57 0.68 -4.48 1.08
C GLN A 57 -0.35 -3.56 0.40
N ARG A 58 -1.65 -3.79 0.61
CA ARG A 58 -2.72 -2.92 0.09
C ARG A 58 -2.63 -1.50 0.64
N LEU A 59 -2.41 -1.36 1.95
CA LEU A 59 -2.25 -0.05 2.59
C LEU A 59 -1.00 0.69 2.06
N ALA A 60 0.10 -0.03 1.86
CA ALA A 60 1.32 0.53 1.28
C ALA A 60 1.11 1.02 -0.16
N GLN A 61 0.39 0.25 -0.97
CA GLN A 61 0.03 0.64 -2.34
C GLN A 61 -0.87 1.89 -2.36
N GLU A 62 -1.90 1.93 -1.50
CA GLU A 62 -2.81 3.07 -1.36
C GLU A 62 -2.04 4.34 -0.95
N GLN A 63 -1.23 4.25 0.11
CA GLN A 63 -0.42 5.38 0.58
C GLN A 63 0.63 5.81 -0.44
N GLY A 64 1.22 4.85 -1.17
CA GLY A 64 2.15 5.11 -2.26
C GLY A 64 1.51 5.93 -3.38
N LEU A 65 0.35 5.50 -3.88
CA LEU A 65 -0.40 6.20 -4.92
C LEU A 65 -0.81 7.61 -4.46
N VAL A 66 -1.42 7.71 -3.28
CA VAL A 66 -1.86 9.00 -2.71
C VAL A 66 -0.67 9.95 -2.52
N GLY A 67 0.47 9.42 -2.05
CA GLY A 67 1.70 10.18 -1.88
C GLY A 67 2.27 10.69 -3.20
N LEU A 68 2.30 9.83 -4.23
CA LEU A 68 2.77 10.17 -5.57
C LEU A 68 1.93 11.27 -6.21
N LEU A 69 0.60 11.08 -6.24
CA LEU A 69 -0.32 12.08 -6.80
C LEU A 69 -0.27 13.39 -6.02
N ARG A 70 -0.24 13.34 -4.68
CA ARG A 70 -0.09 14.53 -3.84
C ARG A 70 1.20 15.29 -4.17
N ARG A 71 2.33 14.59 -4.32
CA ARG A 71 3.61 15.22 -4.67
C ARG A 71 3.53 15.90 -6.03
N GLN A 72 2.99 15.21 -7.02
CA GLN A 72 2.89 15.70 -8.39
C GLN A 72 1.94 16.89 -8.51
N VAL A 73 0.75 16.80 -7.92
CA VAL A 73 -0.22 17.90 -7.89
C VAL A 73 0.34 19.11 -7.17
N ARG A 74 1.05 18.91 -6.03
CA ARG A 74 1.71 20.04 -5.34
C ARG A 74 2.79 20.72 -6.18
N GLY A 75 3.48 19.97 -7.03
CA GLY A 75 4.47 20.45 -8.00
C GLY A 75 3.89 21.01 -9.29
N ALA A 76 2.56 21.04 -9.44
CA ALA A 76 1.92 21.52 -10.65
C ALA A 76 2.27 22.99 -10.93
N ILE A 77 2.58 23.28 -12.18
CA ILE A 77 2.92 24.61 -12.66
C ILE A 77 1.65 25.43 -12.84
N TYR A 78 1.76 26.72 -12.52
CA TYR A 78 0.69 27.68 -12.71
C TYR A 78 0.92 28.50 -13.98
N ASP A 79 -0.07 28.49 -14.87
CA ASP A 79 -0.06 29.33 -16.06
C ASP A 79 -0.53 30.75 -15.70
N GLN A 80 0.37 31.71 -15.88
CA GLN A 80 0.10 33.12 -15.62
C GLN A 80 -0.87 33.74 -16.64
N GLN A 81 -0.91 33.23 -17.88
CA GLN A 81 -1.79 33.76 -18.93
C GLN A 81 -3.23 33.32 -18.68
N GLN A 82 -3.44 32.03 -18.43
CA GLN A 82 -4.76 31.46 -18.16
C GLN A 82 -5.20 31.58 -16.70
N ARG A 83 -4.30 32.04 -15.81
CA ARG A 83 -4.53 32.18 -14.36
C ARG A 83 -5.04 30.90 -13.68
N ARG A 84 -4.57 29.74 -14.15
CA ARG A 84 -4.95 28.44 -13.59
C ARG A 84 -3.74 27.50 -13.49
N PRO A 85 -3.74 26.54 -12.54
CA PRO A 85 -2.82 25.41 -12.59
C PRO A 85 -2.95 24.70 -13.95
N MET A 86 -1.82 24.28 -14.52
CA MET A 86 -1.76 23.49 -15.75
C MET A 86 -2.14 22.04 -15.44
N ILE A 87 -3.40 21.84 -15.07
CA ILE A 87 -4.00 20.55 -14.75
C ILE A 87 -5.30 20.47 -15.57
N SER A 88 -5.54 19.32 -16.18
CA SER A 88 -6.79 18.99 -16.85
C SER A 88 -7.18 17.55 -16.56
N ALA A 89 -8.48 17.28 -16.49
CA ALA A 89 -9.02 15.93 -16.36
C ALA A 89 -10.03 15.69 -17.48
N GLY A 90 -9.92 14.53 -18.11
CA GLY A 90 -10.97 13.92 -18.92
C GLY A 90 -11.65 12.77 -18.17
N PRO A 91 -12.48 11.96 -18.84
CA PRO A 91 -13.22 10.86 -18.20
C PRO A 91 -12.31 9.87 -17.46
N ASP A 92 -11.23 9.43 -18.12
CA ASP A 92 -10.31 8.42 -17.58
C ASP A 92 -8.86 8.92 -17.47
N THR A 93 -8.63 10.19 -17.77
CA THR A 93 -7.27 10.74 -17.93
C THR A 93 -7.10 11.97 -17.06
N LEU A 94 -6.00 12.04 -16.32
CA LEU A 94 -5.57 13.23 -15.60
C LEU A 94 -4.23 13.68 -16.15
N ARG A 95 -4.15 14.93 -16.58
CA ARG A 95 -2.94 15.55 -17.13
C ARG A 95 -2.52 16.68 -16.23
N LEU A 96 -1.23 16.79 -15.99
CA LEU A 96 -0.70 17.95 -15.31
C LEU A 96 0.74 18.25 -15.73
N VAL A 97 1.07 19.53 -15.81
CA VAL A 97 2.45 19.99 -15.99
C VAL A 97 3.06 20.23 -14.62
N THR A 98 4.21 19.62 -14.35
CA THR A 98 4.80 19.53 -13.00
C THR A 98 6.31 19.58 -13.04
N ASN A 99 6.92 20.16 -12.00
CA ASN A 99 8.36 20.12 -11.78
C ASN A 99 8.81 18.96 -10.86
N GLN A 100 7.87 18.11 -10.43
CA GLN A 100 8.10 16.97 -9.53
C GLN A 100 8.10 15.64 -10.30
N SER A 101 8.90 15.56 -11.37
CA SER A 101 9.01 14.35 -12.19
C SER A 101 9.28 13.08 -11.36
N LEU A 102 8.61 11.98 -11.74
CA LEU A 102 8.82 10.64 -11.21
C LEU A 102 9.96 9.91 -11.92
N LEU A 103 10.10 10.10 -13.23
CA LEU A 103 11.03 9.34 -14.08
C LEU A 103 12.25 10.16 -14.53
N ALA A 104 12.04 11.43 -14.84
CA ALA A 104 13.01 12.34 -15.42
C ALA A 104 13.81 13.17 -14.40
N GLY A 105 14.23 12.60 -13.27
CA GLY A 105 15.15 13.25 -12.31
C GLY A 105 14.66 14.60 -11.73
N GLU A 106 15.46 15.20 -10.85
CA GLU A 106 15.08 16.45 -10.19
C GLU A 106 15.19 17.65 -11.15
N SER A 107 14.23 18.58 -11.06
CA SER A 107 14.21 19.92 -11.71
C SER A 107 13.77 20.01 -13.17
N ASN A 108 13.27 18.93 -13.79
CA ASN A 108 12.67 19.01 -15.11
C ASN A 108 11.16 19.25 -15.03
N THR A 109 10.68 20.28 -15.73
CA THR A 109 9.26 20.42 -16.01
C THR A 109 8.85 19.35 -17.01
N VAL A 110 7.85 18.55 -16.65
CA VAL A 110 7.33 17.47 -17.49
C VAL A 110 5.81 17.58 -17.60
N LEU A 111 5.27 17.13 -18.73
CA LEU A 111 3.87 16.77 -18.84
C LEU A 111 3.72 15.36 -18.28
N ALA A 112 3.00 15.24 -17.17
CA ALA A 112 2.62 13.99 -16.56
C ALA A 112 1.18 13.64 -16.98
N VAL A 113 1.00 12.43 -17.52
CA VAL A 113 -0.30 11.91 -17.94
C VAL A 113 -0.60 10.62 -17.19
N TYR A 114 -1.72 10.62 -16.48
CA TYR A 114 -2.29 9.44 -15.84
C TYR A 114 -3.50 9.00 -16.64
N ARG A 115 -3.64 7.70 -16.88
CA ARG A 115 -4.79 7.13 -17.56
C ARG A 115 -5.25 5.87 -16.85
N TYR A 116 -6.49 5.83 -16.42
CA TYR A 116 -7.12 4.62 -15.92
C TYR A 116 -7.68 3.83 -17.10
N ASN A 117 -7.43 2.51 -17.11
CA ASN A 117 -8.08 1.61 -18.05
C ASN A 117 -8.93 0.62 -17.25
N GLU A 118 -10.25 0.69 -17.42
CA GLU A 118 -11.19 -0.19 -16.74
C GLU A 118 -11.01 -1.65 -17.17
N ALA A 119 -10.72 -1.90 -18.46
CA ALA A 119 -10.54 -3.25 -19.00
C ALA A 119 -9.36 -4.00 -18.34
N ASP A 120 -8.28 -3.28 -18.03
CA ASP A 120 -7.10 -3.83 -17.35
C ASP A 120 -7.15 -3.65 -15.83
N SER A 121 -8.14 -2.88 -15.34
CA SER A 121 -8.22 -2.38 -13.97
C SER A 121 -6.88 -1.82 -13.48
N ALA A 122 -6.26 -0.99 -14.32
CA ALA A 122 -4.89 -0.51 -14.12
C ALA A 122 -4.76 0.99 -14.37
N LEU A 123 -3.93 1.63 -13.55
CA LEU A 123 -3.52 3.01 -13.72
C LEU A 123 -2.17 3.06 -14.44
N TYR A 124 -2.17 3.72 -15.58
CA TYR A 124 -1.02 3.95 -16.43
C TYR A 124 -0.48 5.37 -16.29
N TYR A 125 0.80 5.54 -16.55
CA TYR A 125 1.53 6.79 -16.38
C TYR A 125 2.54 7.04 -17.48
N LEU A 126 2.63 8.28 -17.93
CA LEU A 126 3.61 8.73 -18.92
C LEU A 126 4.14 10.11 -18.57
N GLU A 127 5.43 10.31 -18.84
CA GLU A 127 6.07 11.63 -18.79
C GLU A 127 6.63 12.01 -20.16
N LYS A 128 6.41 13.27 -20.54
CA LYS A 128 7.08 13.90 -21.67
C LYS A 128 7.83 15.14 -21.19
N LYS A 129 9.12 15.24 -21.53
CA LYS A 129 10.01 16.34 -21.09
C LYS A 129 9.79 17.62 -21.92
N ASP A 130 9.33 17.43 -23.15
CA ASP A 130 9.07 18.44 -24.16
C ASP A 130 7.63 18.97 -24.05
N PHE A 131 7.18 19.37 -22.86
CA PHE A 131 5.78 19.78 -22.66
C PHE A 131 5.34 20.98 -23.50
N TYR A 132 6.28 21.78 -24.01
CA TYR A 132 6.02 22.89 -24.93
C TYR A 132 5.78 22.45 -26.38
N ASN A 133 5.87 21.16 -26.68
CA ASN A 133 5.60 20.64 -28.01
C ASN A 133 4.12 20.87 -28.36
N SER A 134 3.87 21.43 -29.53
CA SER A 134 2.53 21.67 -30.08
C SER A 134 1.72 20.38 -30.27
N ASP A 135 2.39 19.24 -30.33
CA ASP A 135 1.75 17.93 -30.48
C ASP A 135 0.99 17.48 -29.21
N TYR A 136 1.14 18.18 -28.09
CA TYR A 136 0.50 17.87 -26.81
C TYR A 136 -0.63 18.85 -26.47
N ASP A 137 -1.56 19.05 -27.39
CA ASP A 137 -2.77 19.86 -27.19
C ASP A 137 -3.67 19.31 -26.06
N GLU A 138 -4.80 19.98 -25.76
CA GLU A 138 -5.71 19.57 -24.68
C GLU A 138 -6.35 18.18 -24.93
N ASP A 139 -6.35 17.69 -26.17
CA ASP A 139 -6.93 16.42 -26.60
C ASP A 139 -5.92 15.27 -26.69
N PHE A 140 -4.63 15.54 -26.46
CA PHE A 140 -3.60 14.52 -26.46
C PHE A 140 -3.92 13.34 -25.53
N GLN A 141 -4.09 12.16 -26.13
CA GLN A 141 -4.30 10.88 -25.45
C GLN A 141 -3.16 9.92 -25.80
N PRO A 142 -2.27 9.59 -24.85
CA PRO A 142 -1.20 8.65 -25.13
C PRO A 142 -1.74 7.23 -25.34
N ASN A 143 -1.07 6.49 -26.22
CA ASN A 143 -1.29 5.06 -26.37
C ASN A 143 -0.85 4.33 -25.09
N VAL A 144 -1.72 3.45 -24.57
CA VAL A 144 -1.49 2.68 -23.34
C VAL A 144 -0.20 1.87 -23.41
N GLU A 145 0.17 1.39 -24.61
CA GLU A 145 1.40 0.62 -24.84
C GLU A 145 2.70 1.40 -24.56
N GLU A 146 2.66 2.73 -24.69
CA GLU A 146 3.80 3.61 -24.38
C GLU A 146 3.86 3.98 -22.89
N MET A 147 2.80 3.70 -22.14
CA MET A 147 2.67 4.11 -20.75
C MET A 147 3.23 3.06 -19.79
N THR A 148 3.82 3.53 -18.69
CA THR A 148 4.24 2.68 -17.58
C THR A 148 3.05 2.41 -16.67
N ARG A 149 2.76 1.14 -16.41
CA ARG A 149 1.74 0.73 -15.44
C ARG A 149 2.21 1.02 -14.00
N LEU A 150 1.47 1.85 -13.27
CA LEU A 150 1.78 2.21 -11.88
C LEU A 150 1.08 1.31 -10.87
N LEU A 151 -0.19 0.98 -11.12
CA LEU A 151 -1.02 0.24 -10.19
C LEU A 151 -1.94 -0.69 -10.96
N THR A 152 -2.11 -1.89 -10.45
CA THR A 152 -3.21 -2.79 -10.80
C THR A 152 -4.09 -2.91 -9.57
N THR A 153 -5.38 -2.68 -9.72
CA THR A 153 -6.31 -2.65 -8.59
C THR A 153 -7.57 -3.44 -8.91
N SER A 154 -8.18 -4.00 -7.88
CA SER A 154 -9.51 -4.61 -7.96
C SER A 154 -10.63 -3.64 -7.57
N PHE A 155 -10.27 -2.40 -7.22
CA PHE A 155 -11.20 -1.37 -6.78
C PHE A 155 -11.43 -0.35 -7.88
N PRO A 156 -12.64 0.23 -7.98
CA PRO A 156 -12.88 1.37 -8.85
C PRO A 156 -11.89 2.50 -8.51
N LEU A 157 -11.35 3.11 -9.56
CA LEU A 157 -10.46 4.26 -9.46
C LEU A 157 -11.02 5.35 -10.37
N ALA A 158 -11.23 6.53 -9.82
CA ALA A 158 -11.59 7.72 -10.60
C ALA A 158 -10.67 8.88 -10.25
N LEU A 159 -10.27 9.61 -11.28
CA LEU A 159 -9.46 10.81 -11.17
C LEU A 159 -10.27 11.98 -11.71
N GLY A 160 -10.37 13.06 -10.93
CA GLY A 160 -11.09 14.26 -11.33
C GLY A 160 -10.27 15.52 -11.09
N TYR A 161 -10.67 16.59 -11.77
CA TYR A 161 -10.14 17.92 -11.54
C TYR A 161 -11.28 18.92 -11.56
N GLU A 162 -11.42 19.67 -10.46
CA GLU A 162 -12.40 20.73 -10.34
C GLU A 162 -11.74 22.07 -10.67
N GLN A 163 -12.10 22.65 -11.82
CA GLN A 163 -11.45 23.84 -12.35
C GLN A 163 -11.65 25.08 -11.47
N GLU A 164 -12.80 25.19 -10.79
CA GLU A 164 -13.11 26.34 -9.93
C GLU A 164 -12.28 26.35 -8.64
N SER A 165 -12.15 25.20 -7.98
CA SER A 165 -11.38 25.07 -6.74
C SER A 165 -9.89 24.80 -6.99
N GLY A 166 -9.53 24.39 -8.21
CA GLY A 166 -8.20 23.95 -8.59
C GLY A 166 -7.78 22.67 -7.85
N GLN A 167 -8.73 21.83 -7.44
CA GLN A 167 -8.46 20.61 -6.69
C GLN A 167 -8.50 19.38 -7.58
N VAL A 168 -7.58 18.45 -7.34
CA VAL A 168 -7.59 17.11 -7.94
C VAL A 168 -8.24 16.16 -6.96
N THR A 169 -9.23 15.40 -7.43
CA THR A 169 -9.91 14.36 -6.67
C THR A 169 -9.38 12.99 -7.11
N LEU A 170 -9.14 12.11 -6.14
CA LEU A 170 -8.91 10.69 -6.36
C LEU A 170 -9.95 9.93 -5.55
N GLU A 171 -10.74 9.11 -6.23
CA GLU A 171 -11.61 8.14 -5.59
C GLU A 171 -10.95 6.78 -5.72
N TYR A 172 -10.65 6.15 -4.59
CA TYR A 172 -9.97 4.88 -4.55
C TYR A 172 -10.37 4.12 -3.30
N ASN A 173 -10.81 2.86 -3.47
CA ASN A 173 -11.17 1.99 -2.35
C ASN A 173 -12.20 2.64 -1.40
N GLU A 174 -13.29 3.18 -1.96
CA GLU A 174 -14.39 3.87 -1.25
C GLU A 174 -13.98 5.14 -0.48
N ARG A 175 -12.76 5.64 -0.71
CA ARG A 175 -12.25 6.86 -0.10
C ARG A 175 -12.02 7.92 -1.15
N GLN A 176 -12.35 9.15 -0.78
CA GLN A 176 -12.07 10.33 -1.59
C GLN A 176 -10.89 11.09 -1.01
N TYR A 177 -9.92 11.37 -1.87
CA TYR A 177 -8.72 12.13 -1.57
C TYR A 177 -8.73 13.42 -2.36
N LEU A 178 -8.42 14.53 -1.67
CA LEU A 178 -8.35 15.86 -2.27
C LEU A 178 -6.91 16.35 -2.27
N PHE A 179 -6.45 16.82 -3.41
CA PHE A 179 -5.12 17.38 -3.59
C PHE A 179 -5.19 18.81 -4.10
N ALA A 180 -4.28 19.63 -3.61
CA ALA A 180 -4.19 21.04 -3.91
C ALA A 180 -2.81 21.37 -4.49
N PRO A 181 -2.72 22.08 -5.62
CA PRO A 181 -1.45 22.60 -6.09
C PRO A 181 -0.91 23.65 -5.12
N LYS A 182 0.42 23.73 -4.99
CA LYS A 182 1.05 24.76 -4.15
C LYS A 182 0.87 26.15 -4.77
N ALA A 183 0.94 26.21 -6.10
CA ALA A 183 0.73 27.44 -6.84
C ALA A 183 -0.78 27.70 -7.01
N ARG A 184 -1.40 28.29 -5.98
CA ARG A 184 -2.80 28.75 -6.02
C ARG A 184 -2.88 30.25 -6.26
N PRO A 185 -3.91 30.74 -6.97
CA PRO A 185 -4.20 32.16 -7.04
C PRO A 185 -4.57 32.68 -5.63
N VAL A 186 -4.09 33.88 -5.30
CA VAL A 186 -4.20 34.54 -3.99
C VAL A 186 -5.65 34.61 -3.45
N ALA A 187 -6.65 34.60 -4.33
CA ALA A 187 -8.06 34.64 -3.93
C ALA A 187 -8.54 33.39 -3.17
N ALA A 188 -7.97 32.21 -3.42
CA ALA A 188 -8.35 30.96 -2.76
C ALA A 188 -7.89 30.86 -1.29
N ASN A 189 -6.87 31.64 -0.89
CA ASN A 189 -6.36 31.64 0.49
C ASN A 189 -7.33 32.30 1.48
N ILE A 190 -8.24 33.15 1.00
CA ILE A 190 -9.20 33.89 1.86
C ILE A 190 -10.37 32.99 2.28
N ILE A 191 -10.76 32.00 1.46
CA ILE A 191 -11.92 31.15 1.74
C ILE A 191 -11.55 29.98 2.66
N LEU A 192 -10.38 29.36 2.48
CA LEU A 192 -9.95 28.22 3.32
C LEU A 192 -9.46 28.62 4.71
N SER A 193 -8.96 29.85 4.90
CA SER A 193 -8.63 30.37 6.24
C SER A 193 -9.85 30.63 7.11
N ARG A 194 -11.08 30.62 6.54
CA ARG A 194 -12.34 30.71 7.29
C ARG A 194 -13.00 29.35 7.57
N LEU A 195 -12.58 28.28 6.90
CA LEU A 195 -13.15 26.94 7.06
C LEU A 195 -12.29 25.98 7.89
N VAL A 196 -11.07 26.40 8.25
CA VAL A 196 -10.17 25.68 9.16
C VAL A 196 -9.92 26.53 10.40
N GLN A 197 -10.99 26.81 11.15
CA GLN A 197 -10.88 27.06 12.58
C GLN A 197 -11.80 26.05 13.30
N PRO A 198 -11.30 25.36 14.33
CA PRO A 198 -12.02 24.31 15.04
C PRO A 198 -13.28 24.82 15.75
#